data_AF-A0AAU2S6W2-F1
#
_entry.id   AF-A0AAU2S6W2-F1
#
_cell.length_a   1.000
_cell.length_b   1.000
_cell.length_c   1.000
_cell.angle_alpha   90.00
_cell.angle_beta   90.00
_cell.angle_gamma   90.00
#
_symmetry.space_group_name_H-M   'P 1'
#
loop_
_entity.id
_entity.type
_entity.pdbx_description
1 polymer ?
#
loop_
_entity_poly.entity_id
_entity_poly.type
_entity_poly.pdbx_seq_one_letter_code
_entity_poly.pdbx_strand_id
1 'polypeptide(L)'
;MGATYPTGDQWPYGEFKIALSVTDTSADGHHVRVRLLTKPVGSQQIFTWKWHSLTSGSGDTYTVSTTAGSSYGIYETGVEVARFEGDTKLNSCTDWT
;
A
#
# COMPACT_ATOMS: atom_id res chain seq x y z
N MET A 1 12.13 -24.64 20.92
CA MET A 1 10.78 -24.24 21.36
C MET A 1 10.33 -23.15 20.41
N GLY A 2 9.51 -23.50 19.41
CA GLY A 2 9.00 -22.52 18.45
C GLY A 2 7.85 -21.77 19.09
N ALA A 3 7.97 -20.44 19.20
CA ALA A 3 6.86 -19.63 19.67
C ALA A 3 5.72 -19.76 18.65
N THR A 4 4.61 -20.32 19.08
CA THR A 4 3.37 -20.34 18.30
C THR A 4 2.78 -18.94 18.41
N TYR A 5 2.98 -18.10 17.39
CA TYR A 5 2.42 -16.77 17.36
C TYR A 5 0.93 -16.86 16.99
N PRO A 6 0.02 -16.26 17.77
CA PRO A 6 -1.40 -16.25 17.45
C PRO A 6 -1.63 -15.58 16.08
N THR A 7 -2.37 -16.25 15.22
CA THR A 7 -2.76 -15.75 13.89
C THR A 7 -4.17 -15.18 13.95
N GLY A 8 -4.34 -13.96 13.46
CA GLY A 8 -5.62 -13.25 13.39
C GLY A 8 -5.45 -11.80 12.93
N ASP A 9 -6.53 -11.19 12.44
CA ASP A 9 -6.60 -9.84 11.84
C ASP A 9 -6.09 -8.67 12.74
N GLN A 10 -5.65 -8.95 13.98
CA GLN A 10 -5.26 -7.94 14.98
C GLN A 10 -3.85 -8.09 15.55
N TRP A 11 -3.00 -8.95 15.00
CA TRP A 11 -1.63 -9.13 15.49
C TRP A 11 -0.62 -8.45 14.57
N PRO A 12 0.36 -7.69 15.10
CA PRO A 12 1.37 -7.03 14.28
C PRO A 12 2.18 -8.04 13.45
N TYR A 13 2.29 -9.28 13.94
CA TYR A 13 3.01 -10.41 13.32
C TYR A 13 2.15 -11.25 12.36
N GLY A 14 0.86 -10.90 12.18
CA GLY A 14 -0.09 -11.59 11.31
C GLY A 14 -0.28 -10.91 9.96
N GLU A 15 -0.99 -11.58 9.05
CA GLU A 15 -1.57 -10.93 7.88
C GLU A 15 -2.73 -10.04 8.33
N PHE A 16 -2.75 -8.79 7.87
CA PHE A 16 -3.84 -7.86 8.14
C PHE A 16 -4.41 -7.30 6.83
N LYS A 17 -5.72 -7.05 6.86
CA LYS A 17 -6.48 -6.49 5.74
C LYS A 17 -6.40 -4.98 5.73
N ILE A 18 -6.23 -4.42 4.55
CA ILE A 18 -6.07 -3.00 4.32
C ILE A 18 -6.96 -2.61 3.16
N ALA A 19 -7.66 -1.48 3.30
CA ALA A 19 -8.31 -0.82 2.19
C ALA A 19 -7.51 0.42 1.80
N LEU A 20 -7.10 0.48 0.53
CA LEU A 20 -6.48 1.68 -0.06
C LEU A 20 -7.51 2.32 -0.98
N SER A 21 -7.74 3.61 -0.81
CA SER A 21 -8.59 4.39 -1.72
C SER A 21 -7.74 5.44 -2.41
N VAL A 22 -7.93 5.57 -3.73
CA VAL A 22 -7.29 6.62 -4.51
C VAL A 22 -8.27 7.15 -5.55
N THR A 23 -8.21 8.46 -5.77
CA THR A 23 -9.10 9.17 -6.69
C THR A 23 -8.22 9.91 -7.70
N ASP A 24 -8.48 9.71 -8.98
CA ASP A 24 -7.86 10.51 -10.02
C ASP A 24 -8.64 11.80 -10.23
N THR A 25 -8.11 12.91 -9.72
CA THR A 25 -8.75 14.22 -9.82
C THR A 25 -8.43 14.97 -11.11
N SER A 26 -7.57 14.44 -11.99
CA SER A 26 -7.08 15.13 -13.18
C SER A 26 -7.30 14.28 -14.42
N ALA A 27 -8.06 14.78 -15.40
CA ALA A 27 -8.26 14.12 -16.68
C ALA A 27 -7.06 14.35 -17.63
N ASP A 28 -5.84 14.06 -17.17
CA ASP A 28 -4.60 14.27 -17.94
C ASP A 28 -4.18 13.04 -18.77
N GLY A 29 -4.98 11.97 -18.73
CA GLY A 29 -4.75 10.74 -19.51
C GLY A 29 -3.72 9.79 -18.90
N HIS A 30 -3.18 10.09 -17.72
CA HIS A 30 -2.25 9.22 -17.03
C HIS A 30 -2.95 8.20 -16.14
N HIS A 31 -2.26 7.10 -15.85
CA HIS A 31 -2.76 6.08 -14.95
C HIS A 31 -2.27 6.33 -13.53
N VAL A 32 -3.19 6.59 -12.61
CA VAL A 32 -2.85 6.65 -11.18
C VAL A 32 -2.68 5.23 -10.64
N ARG A 33 -1.62 5.00 -9.87
CA ARG A 33 -1.38 3.76 -9.13
C ARG A 33 -1.16 4.06 -7.65
N VAL A 34 -1.63 3.17 -6.79
CA VAL A 34 -1.44 3.24 -5.33
C VAL A 34 -0.82 1.94 -4.82
N ARG A 35 0.06 2.04 -3.82
CA ARG A 35 0.58 0.88 -3.09
C ARG A 35 0.74 1.18 -1.61
N LEU A 36 0.74 0.12 -0.81
CA LEU A 36 1.12 0.18 0.59
C LEU A 36 2.64 0.21 0.73
N LEU A 37 3.10 0.91 1.77
CA LEU A 37 4.44 0.89 2.32
C LEU A 37 4.36 0.47 3.79
N THR A 38 5.35 -0.28 4.28
CA THR A 38 5.38 -0.70 5.70
C THR A 38 6.80 -0.68 6.24
N LYS A 39 6.96 -0.36 7.53
CA LYS A 39 8.22 -0.56 8.25
C LYS A 39 7.99 -1.56 9.39
N PRO A 40 8.87 -2.56 9.58
CA PRO A 40 8.70 -3.53 10.65
C PRO A 40 9.20 -2.99 11.99
N VAL A 41 8.79 -3.64 13.08
CA VAL A 41 9.21 -3.27 14.43
C VAL A 41 10.74 -3.36 14.55
N GLY A 42 11.37 -2.28 15.02
CA GLY A 42 12.82 -2.24 15.27
C GLY A 42 13.69 -2.01 14.02
N SER A 43 13.12 -1.71 12.85
CA SER A 43 13.88 -1.35 11.66
C SER A 43 13.24 -0.19 10.91
N GLN A 44 14.08 0.65 10.29
CA GLN A 44 13.66 1.75 9.42
C GLN A 44 13.56 1.32 7.94
N GLN A 45 13.75 0.03 7.65
CA GLN A 45 13.64 -0.50 6.30
C GLN A 45 12.20 -0.40 5.78
N ILE A 46 12.05 0.25 4.63
CA ILE A 46 10.76 0.37 3.92
C ILE A 46 10.54 -0.86 3.06
N PHE A 47 9.41 -1.53 3.29
CA PHE A 47 8.90 -2.59 2.45
C PHE A 47 7.79 -2.04 1.56
N THR A 48 7.93 -2.25 0.25
CA THR A 48 6.95 -1.81 -0.74
C THR A 48 6.08 -2.97 -1.19
N TRP A 49 4.78 -2.78 -1.17
CA TRP A 49 3.81 -3.76 -1.64
C TRP A 49 3.49 -3.57 -3.12
N LYS A 50 2.73 -4.50 -3.70
CA LYS A 50 2.35 -4.44 -5.12
C LYS A 50 1.58 -3.16 -5.43
N TRP A 51 1.79 -2.63 -6.64
CA TRP A 51 0.99 -1.54 -7.18
C TRP A 51 -0.41 -2.01 -7.54
N HIS A 52 -1.39 -1.17 -7.25
CA HIS A 52 -2.77 -1.31 -7.70
C HIS A 52 -3.11 -0.10 -8.58
N SER A 53 -3.50 -0.35 -9.82
CA SER A 53 -3.81 0.68 -10.82
C SER A 53 -5.28 1.09 -10.78
N LEU A 54 -5.54 2.39 -10.85
CA LEU A 54 -6.82 2.87 -11.40
C LEU A 54 -6.86 2.57 -12.88
N THR A 55 -7.88 1.84 -13.29
CA THR A 55 -8.29 1.77 -14.68
C THR A 55 -9.54 2.61 -14.95
N SER A 56 -10.24 3.05 -13.90
CA SER A 56 -11.35 4.01 -14.00
C SER A 56 -10.80 5.42 -14.26
N GLY A 57 -11.48 6.17 -15.13
CA GLY A 57 -11.03 7.49 -15.57
C GLY A 57 -11.13 8.57 -14.49
N SER A 58 -10.87 9.81 -14.89
CA SER A 58 -10.92 10.96 -13.99
C SER A 58 -12.28 11.12 -13.32
N GLY A 59 -12.26 11.39 -12.01
CA GLY A 59 -13.44 11.59 -11.16
C GLY A 59 -13.87 10.35 -10.37
N ASP A 60 -13.37 9.18 -10.73
CA ASP A 60 -13.70 7.93 -10.04
C ASP A 60 -12.77 7.67 -8.85
N THR A 61 -13.36 7.22 -7.75
CA THR A 61 -12.61 6.71 -6.59
C THR A 61 -12.54 5.20 -6.69
N TYR A 62 -11.34 4.65 -6.71
CA TYR A 62 -11.13 3.22 -6.61
C TYR A 62 -10.72 2.87 -5.18
N THR A 63 -11.39 1.87 -4.62
CA THR A 63 -11.00 1.26 -3.35
C THR A 63 -10.57 -0.17 -3.61
N VAL A 64 -9.34 -0.50 -3.20
CA VAL A 64 -8.79 -1.85 -3.24
C VAL A 64 -8.59 -2.38 -1.85
N SER A 65 -9.16 -3.54 -1.57
CA SER A 65 -8.83 -4.32 -0.38
C SER A 65 -7.67 -5.27 -0.69
N THR A 66 -6.60 -5.18 0.08
CA THR A 66 -5.41 -6.02 -0.03
C THR A 66 -4.98 -6.48 1.36
N THR A 67 -3.98 -7.35 1.41
CA THR A 67 -3.41 -7.80 2.67
C THR A 67 -1.90 -7.55 2.73
N ALA A 68 -1.40 -7.31 3.94
CA ALA A 68 0.01 -7.18 4.21
C ALA A 68 0.37 -8.00 5.45
N GLY A 69 1.61 -8.48 5.51
CA GLY A 69 2.09 -9.30 6.61
C GLY A 69 3.60 -9.16 6.78
N SER A 70 4.06 -9.23 8.03
CA SER A 70 5.47 -9.18 8.38
C SER A 70 5.76 -10.18 9.48
N SER A 71 6.78 -11.02 9.30
CA SER A 71 7.22 -11.97 10.31
C SER A 71 7.74 -11.31 11.59
N TYR A 72 8.10 -10.02 11.52
CA TYR A 72 8.69 -9.26 12.62
C TYR A 72 7.75 -8.19 13.19
N GLY A 73 6.50 -8.15 12.74
CA GLY A 73 5.62 -7.05 13.11
C GLY A 73 5.60 -5.96 12.05
N ILE A 74 4.50 -5.22 11.93
CA ILE A 74 4.46 -3.92 11.24
C ILE A 74 4.30 -2.84 12.30
N TYR A 75 5.21 -1.86 12.27
CA TYR A 75 5.26 -0.73 13.20
C TYR A 75 4.65 0.53 12.61
N GLU A 76 4.95 0.80 11.34
CA GLU A 76 4.53 2.02 10.64
C GLU A 76 3.98 1.62 9.28
N THR A 77 2.91 2.30 8.87
CA THR A 77 2.30 2.09 7.56
C THR A 77 2.34 3.38 6.78
N GLY A 78 2.53 3.28 5.48
CA GLY A 78 2.49 4.41 4.58
C GLY A 78 1.81 4.04 3.28
N VAL A 79 1.48 5.05 2.50
CA VAL A 79 0.91 4.89 1.17
C VAL A 79 1.81 5.63 0.19
N GLU A 80 2.06 5.02 -0.96
CA GLU A 80 2.61 5.71 -2.12
C GLU A 80 1.56 5.80 -3.21
N VAL A 81 1.36 7.01 -3.72
CA VAL A 81 0.53 7.28 -4.90
C VAL A 81 1.44 7.81 -5.99
N ALA A 82 1.26 7.34 -7.22
CA ALA A 82 2.10 7.72 -8.33
C ALA A 82 1.33 7.76 -9.65
N ARG A 83 1.71 8.69 -10.54
CA ARG A 83 1.20 8.71 -11.93
C ARG A 83 2.15 7.96 -12.85
N PHE A 84 1.56 7.22 -13.77
CA PHE A 84 2.28 6.41 -14.75
C PHE A 84 1.82 6.73 -16.18
N GLU A 85 2.79 6.69 -17.09
CA GLU A 85 2.56 6.62 -18.54
C GLU A 85 3.08 5.27 -19.04
N GLY A 86 2.16 4.36 -19.38
CA GLY A 86 2.50 2.94 -19.50
C GLY A 86 3.08 2.41 -18.18
N ASP A 87 4.33 1.96 -18.22
CA ASP A 87 5.10 1.51 -17.05
C ASP A 87 6.10 2.54 -16.52
N THR A 88 6.16 3.72 -17.14
CA THR A 88 7.05 4.79 -16.70
C THR A 88 6.41 5.56 -15.55
N LYS A 89 7.04 5.54 -14.38
CA LYS A 89 6.64 6.38 -13.23
C LYS A 89 7.01 7.84 -13.51
N LEU A 90 6.01 8.72 -13.63
CA LEU A 90 6.22 10.14 -13.89
C LEU A 90 6.48 10.93 -12.60
N ASN A 91 5.66 10.68 -11.59
CA ASN A 91 5.83 11.27 -10.26
C ASN A 91 5.23 10.37 -9.18
N SER A 92 5.60 10.64 -7.93
CA SER A 92 5.06 9.94 -6.76
C SER A 92 5.06 10.82 -5.53
N CYS A 93 4.08 10.63 -4.66
CA CYS A 93 4.07 11.12 -3.29
C CYS A 93 3.92 9.95 -2.32
N THR A 94 4.49 10.10 -1.13
CA THR A 94 4.35 9.13 -0.04
C THR A 94 3.87 9.84 1.21
N ASP A 95 2.99 9.18 1.97
CA ASP A 95 2.55 9.65 3.28
C ASP A 95 2.59 8.49 4.28
N TRP A 96 2.90 8.78 5.56
CA TRP A 96 3.19 7.79 6.60
C TRP A 96 2.42 8.08 7.89
N THR A 97 2.00 7.02 8.60
CA THR A 97 1.31 7.07 9.91
C THR A 97 1.75 5.97 10.87
#